data_AF-A0AAV0VIH9-F1
#
_entry.id   AF-A0AAV0VIH9-F1
#
_cell.length_a   1.000
_cell.length_b   1.000
_cell.length_c   1.000
_cell.angle_alpha   90.00
_cell.angle_beta   90.00
_cell.angle_gamma   90.00
#
_symmetry.space_group_name_H-M   'P 1'
#
loop_
_entity.id
_entity.type
_entity.pdbx_description
1 polymer ?
#
loop_
_entity_poly.entity_id
_entity_poly.type
_entity_poly.pdbx_seq_one_letter_code
_entity_poly.pdbx_strand_id
1 'polypeptide(L)'
;MLESDLSSLPKELRKLIKKRQSIKDSINSVRDYVNKFIPASSSVRQLQIRLSKLTAFMAELSVTQEAIVDFELGYDDVTEQVAFDDFTFTLVADMEELIEKHGPSTTSSSMHPSNQSRASVNETMRLPTINIPTFNGEIENWASYIDTFNALFHNNKDLPNVHKMHYLKSGVCGTAAEVIKSFSITSDNYQAAYDELVKQYENKALTIQVHIRALLNSPKVHTNCAAELKKLHYHFNSHVRSLIALKQPVQHWDAWLTTIVCCHLDPTTAGEWQLLQTSKELPAFKDIESFLSKRIAAYEFGYISSKSDTKQTTGKSQYGTKKHDVKAFFC
;
A
#
# COMPACT_ATOMS: atom_id res chain seq x y z
N MET A 1 18.55 -26.28 -42.11
CA MET A 1 18.82 -25.92 -43.52
C MET A 1 17.74 -24.94 -43.96
N LEU A 2 17.96 -23.65 -43.72
CA LEU A 2 17.34 -22.49 -44.39
C LEU A 2 18.19 -21.25 -44.01
N GLU A 3 19.47 -21.28 -44.39
CA GLU A 3 20.21 -20.03 -44.67
C GLU A 3 19.70 -19.48 -46.01
N SER A 4 18.38 -19.27 -46.13
CA SER A 4 17.76 -18.64 -47.28
C SER A 4 17.94 -17.14 -47.14
N ASP A 5 19.11 -16.69 -47.57
CA ASP A 5 19.34 -15.42 -48.22
C ASP A 5 18.84 -14.16 -47.49
N LEU A 6 19.48 -13.85 -46.34
CA LEU A 6 19.37 -12.54 -45.66
C LEU A 6 19.65 -11.36 -46.60
N SER A 7 20.26 -11.57 -47.77
CA SER A 7 20.52 -10.53 -48.76
C SER A 7 19.22 -10.00 -49.42
N SER A 8 18.16 -10.83 -49.48
CA SER A 8 16.86 -10.54 -50.10
C SER A 8 15.87 -9.77 -49.22
N LEU A 9 16.12 -9.69 -47.91
CA LEU A 9 15.23 -9.07 -46.93
C LEU A 9 15.29 -7.52 -46.97
N PRO A 10 14.16 -6.82 -46.69
CA PRO A 10 14.15 -5.37 -46.52
C PRO A 10 15.24 -4.88 -45.56
N LYS A 11 15.90 -3.77 -45.90
CA LYS A 11 17.01 -3.21 -45.08
C LYS A 11 16.58 -2.96 -43.63
N GLU A 12 15.35 -2.50 -43.42
CA GLU A 12 14.79 -2.26 -42.08
C GLU A 12 14.59 -3.57 -41.29
N LEU A 13 14.08 -4.62 -41.93
CA LEU A 13 13.92 -5.93 -41.28
C LEU A 13 15.26 -6.52 -40.84
N ARG A 14 16.32 -6.40 -41.66
CA ARG A 14 17.68 -6.83 -41.25
C ARG A 14 18.20 -6.09 -40.03
N LYS A 15 17.88 -4.81 -39.88
CA LYS A 15 18.26 -4.04 -38.69
C LYS A 15 17.50 -4.54 -37.47
N LEU A 16 16.21 -4.82 -37.60
CA LEU A 16 15.37 -5.34 -36.51
C LEU A 16 15.82 -6.72 -36.04
N ILE A 17 16.13 -7.65 -36.97
CA ILE A 17 16.63 -8.99 -36.63
C ILE A 17 17.98 -8.90 -35.89
N LYS A 18 18.91 -8.05 -36.38
CA LYS A 18 20.19 -7.81 -35.69
C LYS A 18 19.99 -7.19 -34.30
N LYS A 19 19.03 -6.26 -34.18
CA LYS A 19 18.67 -5.63 -32.92
C LYS A 19 18.12 -6.65 -31.93
N ARG A 20 17.17 -7.50 -32.36
CA ARG A 20 16.61 -8.60 -31.58
C ARG A 20 17.71 -9.54 -31.07
N GLN A 21 18.62 -9.97 -31.94
CA GLN A 21 19.73 -10.83 -31.53
C GLN A 21 20.64 -10.14 -30.50
N SER A 22 21.00 -8.88 -30.72
CA SER A 22 21.81 -8.11 -29.76
C SER A 22 21.16 -7.98 -28.38
N ILE A 23 19.82 -7.89 -28.33
CA ILE A 23 19.07 -7.84 -27.07
C ILE A 23 19.04 -9.24 -26.42
N LYS A 24 18.78 -10.31 -27.19
CA LYS A 24 18.86 -11.70 -26.71
C LYS A 24 20.25 -12.02 -26.11
N ASP A 25 21.33 -11.58 -26.76
CA ASP A 25 22.71 -11.73 -26.27
C ASP A 25 22.95 -10.95 -24.96
N SER A 26 22.37 -9.75 -24.84
CA SER A 26 22.46 -8.93 -23.63
C SER A 26 21.72 -9.58 -22.44
N ILE A 27 20.58 -10.23 -22.69
CA ILE A 27 19.84 -11.01 -21.69
C ILE A 27 20.65 -12.23 -21.24
N ASN A 28 21.25 -12.96 -22.19
CA ASN A 28 22.13 -14.09 -21.88
C ASN A 28 23.36 -13.67 -21.07
N SER A 29 23.92 -12.48 -21.31
CA SER A 29 25.01 -11.93 -20.49
C SER A 29 24.59 -11.68 -19.03
N VAL A 30 23.34 -11.28 -18.80
CA VAL A 30 22.79 -11.16 -17.44
C VAL A 30 22.66 -12.54 -16.80
N ARG A 31 22.17 -13.54 -17.54
CA ARG A 31 22.11 -14.95 -17.08
C ARG A 31 23.46 -15.46 -16.63
N ASP A 32 24.50 -15.26 -17.44
CA ASP A 32 25.86 -15.71 -17.12
C ASP A 32 26.41 -15.07 -15.84
N TYR A 33 26.03 -13.81 -15.59
CA TYR A 33 26.37 -13.13 -14.36
C TYR A 33 25.65 -13.74 -13.15
N VAL A 34 24.35 -14.01 -13.26
CA VAL A 34 23.54 -14.61 -12.19
C VAL A 34 24.04 -16.02 -11.87
N ASN A 35 24.35 -16.84 -12.88
CA ASN A 35 24.90 -18.19 -12.70
C ASN A 35 26.26 -18.20 -11.99
N LYS A 36 27.04 -17.12 -12.12
CA LYS A 36 28.36 -16.94 -11.47
C LYS A 36 28.27 -16.12 -10.19
N PHE A 37 27.06 -15.74 -9.76
CA PHE A 37 26.88 -14.89 -8.59
C PHE A 37 27.20 -15.69 -7.32
N ILE A 38 28.15 -15.18 -6.53
CA ILE A 38 28.52 -15.76 -5.24
C ILE A 38 28.03 -14.81 -4.14
N PRO A 39 27.02 -15.20 -3.34
CA PRO A 39 26.41 -14.30 -2.34
C PRO A 39 27.38 -13.69 -1.32
N ALA A 40 28.48 -14.38 -1.02
CA ALA A 40 29.48 -13.94 -0.04
C ALA A 40 30.47 -12.88 -0.56
N SER A 41 30.67 -12.77 -1.87
CA SER A 41 31.68 -11.88 -2.49
C SER A 41 31.09 -10.90 -3.50
N SER A 42 29.89 -11.16 -4.00
CA SER A 42 29.23 -10.39 -5.04
C SER A 42 28.22 -9.42 -4.44
N SER A 43 28.24 -8.16 -4.90
CA SER A 43 27.35 -7.13 -4.38
C SER A 43 25.91 -7.35 -4.85
N VAL A 44 24.96 -7.48 -3.92
CA VAL A 44 23.52 -7.60 -4.23
C VAL A 44 22.99 -6.37 -4.98
N ARG A 45 23.59 -5.19 -4.77
CA ARG A 45 23.29 -3.98 -5.55
C ARG A 45 23.55 -4.17 -7.04
N GLN A 46 24.55 -4.97 -7.41
CA GLN A 46 24.83 -5.30 -8.80
C GLN A 46 23.78 -6.21 -9.43
N LEU A 47 23.12 -7.07 -8.64
CA LEU A 47 21.94 -7.83 -9.10
C LEU A 47 20.76 -6.89 -9.34
N GLN A 48 20.47 -5.98 -8.41
CA GLN A 48 19.37 -5.01 -8.56
C GLN A 48 19.53 -4.14 -9.82
N ILE A 49 20.75 -3.66 -10.11
CA ILE A 49 21.02 -2.88 -11.32
C ILE A 49 20.78 -3.74 -12.57
N ARG A 50 21.25 -4.99 -12.58
CA ARG A 50 21.07 -5.88 -13.72
C ARG A 50 19.62 -6.31 -13.91
N LEU A 51 18.83 -6.48 -12.85
CA LEU A 51 17.40 -6.75 -12.91
C LEU A 51 16.64 -5.58 -13.57
N SER A 52 16.98 -4.34 -13.21
CA SER A 52 16.40 -3.15 -13.86
C SER A 52 16.77 -3.04 -15.34
N LYS A 53 17.96 -3.51 -15.74
CA LYS A 53 18.36 -3.57 -17.15
C LYS A 53 17.68 -4.72 -17.88
N LEU A 54 17.52 -5.88 -17.23
CA LEU A 54 16.85 -7.05 -17.77
C LEU A 54 15.40 -6.73 -18.13
N THR A 55 14.67 -6.06 -17.24
CA THR A 55 13.29 -5.58 -17.52
C THR A 55 13.22 -4.59 -18.66
N ALA A 56 14.19 -3.67 -18.79
CA ALA A 56 14.29 -2.78 -19.94
C ALA A 56 14.58 -3.52 -21.25
N PHE A 57 15.48 -4.52 -21.23
CA PHE A 57 15.78 -5.36 -22.40
C PHE A 57 14.57 -6.20 -22.82
N MET A 58 13.79 -6.74 -21.87
CA MET A 58 12.54 -7.44 -22.18
C MET A 58 11.54 -6.54 -22.90
N ALA A 59 11.34 -5.31 -22.41
CA ALA A 59 10.46 -4.34 -23.06
C ALA A 59 10.95 -3.98 -24.47
N GLU A 60 12.26 -3.77 -24.64
CA GLU A 60 12.84 -3.47 -25.95
C GLU A 60 12.76 -4.66 -26.92
N LEU A 61 12.88 -5.89 -26.42
CA LEU A 61 12.71 -7.12 -27.19
C LEU A 61 11.26 -7.27 -27.67
N SER A 62 10.27 -7.01 -26.82
CA SER A 62 8.84 -7.04 -27.19
C SER A 62 8.54 -6.07 -28.33
N VAL A 63 8.95 -4.82 -28.19
CA VAL A 63 8.75 -3.79 -29.24
C VAL A 63 9.47 -4.18 -30.53
N THR A 64 10.68 -4.72 -30.42
CA THR A 64 11.44 -5.16 -31.61
C THR A 64 10.79 -6.38 -32.26
N GLN A 65 10.20 -7.29 -31.48
CA GLN A 65 9.51 -8.47 -31.98
C GLN A 65 8.18 -8.10 -32.66
N GLU A 66 7.38 -7.21 -32.08
CA GLU A 66 6.16 -6.64 -32.70
C GLU A 66 6.49 -6.00 -34.06
N ALA A 67 7.54 -5.17 -34.10
CA ALA A 67 8.00 -4.55 -35.34
C ALA A 67 8.46 -5.57 -36.39
N ILE A 68 8.96 -6.75 -36.00
CA ILE A 68 9.32 -7.84 -36.93
C ILE A 68 8.08 -8.57 -37.43
N VAL A 69 7.11 -8.83 -36.55
CA VAL A 69 5.84 -9.47 -36.89
C VAL A 69 5.06 -8.64 -37.93
N ASP A 70 5.09 -7.31 -37.82
CA ASP A 70 4.47 -6.37 -38.77
C ASP A 70 5.05 -6.45 -40.20
N PHE A 71 6.25 -7.03 -40.39
CA PHE A 71 6.86 -7.22 -41.72
C PHE A 71 6.45 -8.52 -42.42
N GLU A 72 5.45 -9.26 -41.91
CA GLU A 72 4.83 -10.46 -42.52
C GLU A 72 5.81 -11.55 -42.99
N LEU A 73 7.04 -11.56 -42.47
CA LEU A 73 7.98 -12.66 -42.67
C LEU A 73 7.95 -13.51 -41.41
N GLY A 74 7.15 -14.57 -41.54
CA GLY A 74 6.75 -15.46 -40.47
C GLY A 74 7.86 -15.93 -39.55
N TYR A 75 7.46 -16.03 -38.29
CA TYR A 75 7.88 -17.03 -37.33
C TYR A 75 9.42 -17.14 -37.12
N ASP A 76 9.95 -16.38 -36.16
CA ASP A 76 10.76 -17.08 -35.15
C ASP A 76 9.84 -18.21 -34.65
N ASP A 77 10.32 -19.46 -34.67
CA ASP A 77 9.58 -20.61 -34.18
C ASP A 77 8.85 -20.20 -32.90
N VAL A 78 7.50 -20.18 -32.91
CA VAL A 78 6.70 -19.71 -31.77
C VAL A 78 7.17 -20.43 -30.50
N THR A 79 7.60 -21.67 -30.67
CA THR A 79 8.22 -22.52 -29.66
C THR A 79 9.51 -21.93 -29.09
N GLU A 80 10.44 -21.44 -29.92
CA GLU A 80 11.68 -20.81 -29.48
C GLU A 80 11.44 -19.45 -28.80
N GLN A 81 10.45 -18.69 -29.27
CA GLN A 81 10.08 -17.41 -28.64
C GLN A 81 9.45 -17.63 -27.26
N VAL A 82 8.47 -18.54 -27.16
CA VAL A 82 7.85 -18.90 -25.87
C VAL A 82 8.89 -19.47 -24.91
N ALA A 83 9.79 -20.33 -25.38
CA ALA A 83 10.86 -20.88 -24.55
C ALA A 83 11.84 -19.79 -24.06
N PHE A 84 12.14 -18.78 -24.90
CA PHE A 84 12.99 -17.66 -24.51
C PHE A 84 12.30 -16.73 -23.51
N ASP A 85 11.00 -16.50 -23.67
CA ASP A 85 10.20 -15.69 -22.75
C ASP A 85 10.09 -16.37 -21.38
N ASP A 86 9.73 -17.67 -21.35
CA ASP A 86 9.70 -18.49 -20.12
C ASP A 86 11.06 -18.50 -19.41
N PHE A 87 12.14 -18.63 -20.18
CA PHE A 87 13.50 -18.54 -19.67
C PHE A 87 13.77 -17.17 -19.02
N THR A 88 13.34 -16.09 -19.67
CA THR A 88 13.60 -14.73 -19.16
C THR A 88 12.77 -14.42 -17.91
N PHE A 89 11.53 -14.89 -17.85
CA PHE A 89 10.70 -14.81 -16.64
C PHE A 89 11.31 -15.60 -15.47
N THR A 90 11.81 -16.80 -15.74
CA THR A 90 12.52 -17.60 -14.72
C THR A 90 13.75 -16.86 -14.20
N LEU A 91 14.53 -16.25 -15.10
CA LEU A 91 15.71 -15.47 -14.72
C LEU A 91 15.36 -14.24 -13.85
N VAL A 92 14.24 -13.56 -14.13
CA VAL A 92 13.75 -12.46 -13.29
C VAL A 92 13.39 -12.96 -11.90
N ALA A 93 12.62 -14.05 -11.81
CA ALA A 93 12.23 -14.65 -10.54
C ALA A 93 13.45 -15.08 -9.69
N ASP A 94 14.43 -15.75 -10.32
CA ASP A 94 15.67 -16.17 -9.65
C ASP A 94 16.45 -14.96 -9.12
N MET A 95 16.52 -13.87 -9.89
CA MET A 95 17.18 -12.63 -9.46
C MET A 95 16.45 -11.94 -8.31
N GLU A 96 15.11 -11.91 -8.34
CA GLU A 96 14.30 -11.35 -7.25
C GLU A 96 14.43 -12.17 -5.96
N GLU A 97 14.40 -13.50 -6.05
CA GLU A 97 14.62 -14.39 -4.90
C GLU A 97 16.01 -14.20 -4.30
N LEU A 98 17.06 -14.10 -5.14
CA LEU A 98 18.43 -13.82 -4.68
C LEU A 98 18.56 -12.44 -4.00
N ILE A 99 17.84 -11.44 -4.50
CA ILE A 99 17.81 -10.10 -3.90
C ILE A 99 17.03 -10.10 -2.59
N GLU A 100 15.94 -10.84 -2.46
CA GLU A 100 15.17 -10.96 -1.23
C GLU A 100 15.98 -11.68 -0.15
N LYS A 101 16.65 -12.78 -0.51
CA LYS A 101 17.43 -13.62 0.41
C LYS A 101 18.72 -12.97 0.91
N HIS A 102 19.35 -12.12 0.10
CA HIS A 102 20.64 -11.51 0.41
C HIS A 102 20.63 -9.98 0.48
N GLY A 103 19.47 -9.36 0.22
CA GLY A 103 19.27 -7.92 0.37
C GLY A 103 19.30 -7.48 1.83
N PRO A 104 19.50 -6.18 2.09
CA PRO A 104 19.48 -5.66 3.45
C PRO A 104 18.09 -5.89 4.06
N SER A 105 17.99 -6.84 4.99
CA SER A 105 16.82 -6.99 5.85
C SER A 105 16.58 -5.65 6.56
N THR A 106 15.35 -5.17 6.50
CA THR A 106 14.93 -3.93 7.17
C THR A 106 15.01 -4.14 8.68
N THR A 107 16.18 -3.91 9.25
CA THR A 107 16.37 -3.66 10.69
C THR A 107 17.05 -2.30 10.84
N SER A 108 16.23 -1.34 11.25
CA SER A 108 16.61 -0.02 11.70
C SER A 108 17.78 -0.04 12.68
N SER A 109 18.87 0.64 12.33
CA SER A 109 19.80 1.29 13.27
C SER A 109 20.59 2.39 12.58
N SER A 110 20.68 3.51 13.28
CA SER A 110 21.24 4.80 12.88
C SER A 110 22.77 4.88 13.07
N MET A 111 23.35 5.96 12.51
CA MET A 111 24.73 6.51 12.69
C MET A 111 25.78 5.90 11.74
N HIS A 112 26.56 6.62 10.91
CA HIS A 112 27.19 7.94 11.01
C HIS A 112 27.66 8.39 9.59
N PRO A 113 27.80 9.70 9.27
CA PRO A 113 28.32 10.12 7.96
C PRO A 113 29.85 10.26 7.97
N SER A 114 30.50 9.91 6.86
CA SER A 114 31.84 10.39 6.52
C SER A 114 31.93 10.68 5.01
N ASN A 115 32.53 11.85 4.73
CA ASN A 115 32.74 12.47 3.43
C ASN A 115 33.38 11.56 2.37
N GLN A 116 32.88 11.66 1.13
CA GLN A 116 33.73 11.93 -0.05
C GLN A 116 32.90 12.31 -1.31
N SER A 117 33.07 13.58 -1.69
CA SER A 117 33.14 14.18 -3.03
C SER A 117 32.54 13.52 -4.29
N ARG A 118 31.89 14.41 -5.07
CA ARG A 118 31.70 14.43 -6.54
C ARG A 118 30.65 13.47 -7.13
N ALA A 119 29.45 13.99 -7.35
CA ALA A 119 29.03 14.52 -8.65
C ALA A 119 27.58 14.99 -8.48
N SER A 120 27.27 16.20 -8.94
CA SER A 120 25.91 16.66 -9.18
C SER A 120 25.32 15.84 -10.33
N VAL A 121 24.95 14.60 -10.03
CA VAL A 121 23.96 13.86 -10.81
C VAL A 121 22.65 14.49 -10.40
N ASN A 122 21.93 15.04 -11.37
CA ASN A 122 20.55 15.45 -11.21
C ASN A 122 19.80 14.26 -10.58
N GLU A 123 19.57 14.34 -9.27
CA GLU A 123 18.60 13.53 -8.55
C GLU A 123 17.25 13.94 -9.11
N THR A 124 16.91 13.35 -10.26
CA THR A 124 15.52 13.10 -10.57
C THR A 124 15.02 12.28 -9.40
N MET A 125 14.32 12.96 -8.50
CA MET A 125 13.56 12.40 -7.41
C MET A 125 12.76 11.23 -8.00
N ARG A 126 13.32 10.01 -7.92
CA ARG A 126 12.63 8.81 -8.41
C ARG A 126 11.47 8.65 -7.45
N LEU A 127 10.27 9.01 -7.94
CA LEU A 127 9.06 8.74 -7.21
C LEU A 127 9.03 7.24 -6.89
N PRO A 128 8.62 6.85 -5.67
CA PRO A 128 8.37 5.46 -5.35
C PRO A 128 7.55 4.82 -6.47
N THR A 129 7.90 3.61 -6.89
CA THR A 129 7.10 2.82 -7.83
C THR A 129 5.65 2.86 -7.35
N ILE A 130 4.75 3.39 -8.17
CA ILE A 130 3.35 3.54 -7.78
C ILE A 130 2.77 2.13 -7.69
N ASN A 131 2.52 1.67 -6.46
CA ASN A 131 1.86 0.39 -6.24
C ASN A 131 0.47 0.44 -6.86
N ILE A 132 0.09 -0.63 -7.54
CA ILE A 132 -1.26 -0.78 -8.09
C ILE A 132 -2.23 -0.68 -6.91
N PRO A 133 -3.21 0.25 -6.94
CA PRO A 133 -4.18 0.33 -5.87
C PRO A 133 -4.94 -0.99 -5.80
N THR A 134 -5.15 -1.51 -4.60
CA THR A 134 -5.87 -2.77 -4.38
C THR A 134 -7.26 -2.51 -3.82
N PHE A 135 -8.24 -3.29 -4.29
CA PHE A 135 -9.63 -3.18 -3.85
C PHE A 135 -10.25 -4.55 -3.62
N ASN A 136 -10.73 -4.78 -2.40
CA ASN A 136 -11.29 -6.05 -1.95
C ASN A 136 -12.83 -6.15 -2.06
N GLY A 137 -13.49 -5.04 -2.42
CA GLY A 137 -14.95 -4.91 -2.46
C GLY A 137 -15.57 -4.15 -1.28
N GLU A 138 -14.78 -3.64 -0.34
CA GLU A 138 -15.29 -2.77 0.72
C GLU A 138 -15.74 -1.42 0.17
N ILE A 139 -17.05 -1.17 0.16
CA ILE A 139 -17.64 0.01 -0.47
C ILE A 139 -17.13 1.35 0.10
N GLU A 140 -16.65 1.36 1.34
CA GLU A 140 -16.02 2.51 1.98
C GLU A 140 -14.73 2.94 1.26
N ASN A 141 -14.00 1.97 0.70
CA ASN A 141 -12.72 2.18 0.02
C ASN A 141 -12.88 2.38 -1.49
N TRP A 142 -14.10 2.18 -2.04
CA TRP A 142 -14.36 2.28 -3.48
C TRP A 142 -13.94 3.64 -4.04
N ALA A 143 -14.34 4.74 -3.39
CA ALA A 143 -14.03 6.10 -3.87
C ALA A 143 -12.52 6.33 -3.99
N SER A 144 -11.75 5.96 -2.94
CA SER A 144 -10.29 6.10 -2.95
C SER A 144 -9.63 5.23 -4.02
N TYR A 145 -10.12 3.99 -4.20
CA TYR A 145 -9.60 3.08 -5.21
C TYR A 145 -9.87 3.61 -6.62
N ILE A 146 -11.12 3.93 -6.94
CA ILE A 146 -11.52 4.29 -8.30
C ILE A 146 -10.90 5.61 -8.73
N ASP A 147 -10.78 6.59 -7.82
CA ASP A 147 -10.11 7.86 -8.12
C ASP A 147 -8.62 7.64 -8.43
N THR A 148 -7.95 6.79 -7.65
CA THR A 148 -6.54 6.45 -7.86
C THR A 148 -6.35 5.65 -9.15
N PHE A 149 -7.17 4.63 -9.39
CA PHE A 149 -7.14 3.83 -10.60
C PHE A 149 -7.39 4.69 -11.84
N ASN A 150 -8.32 5.64 -11.73
CA ASN A 150 -8.64 6.54 -12.83
C ASN A 150 -7.49 7.50 -13.16
N ALA A 151 -6.86 8.06 -12.14
CA ALA A 151 -5.71 8.95 -12.31
C ALA A 151 -4.50 8.23 -12.93
N LEU A 152 -4.28 6.96 -12.57
CA LEU A 152 -3.09 6.20 -13.00
C LEU A 152 -3.28 5.48 -14.34
N PHE A 153 -4.45 4.87 -14.56
CA PHE A 153 -4.66 3.92 -15.65
C PHE A 153 -5.81 4.33 -16.57
N HIS A 154 -7.02 4.58 -16.03
CA HIS A 154 -8.21 4.81 -16.87
C HIS A 154 -8.04 6.05 -17.77
N ASN A 155 -7.63 7.18 -17.19
CA ASN A 155 -7.49 8.46 -17.89
C ASN A 155 -6.20 8.57 -18.72
N ASN A 156 -5.28 7.61 -18.59
CA ASN A 156 -4.06 7.58 -19.38
C ASN A 156 -4.38 7.13 -20.82
N LYS A 157 -4.23 8.03 -21.79
CA LYS A 157 -4.53 7.78 -23.20
C LYS A 157 -3.43 6.99 -23.92
N ASP A 158 -2.21 7.02 -23.40
CA ASP A 158 -1.05 6.35 -24.00
C ASP A 158 -0.98 4.86 -23.58
N LEU A 159 -1.85 4.44 -22.66
CA LEU A 159 -1.91 3.06 -22.16
C LEU A 159 -2.98 2.25 -22.93
N PRO A 160 -2.61 1.18 -23.64
CA PRO A 160 -3.58 0.30 -24.30
C PRO A 160 -4.58 -0.35 -23.34
N ASN A 161 -5.81 -0.55 -23.79
CA ASN A 161 -6.89 -1.13 -22.99
C ASN A 161 -6.58 -2.52 -22.45
N VAL A 162 -5.81 -3.34 -23.18
CA VAL A 162 -5.37 -4.66 -22.69
C VAL A 162 -4.50 -4.54 -21.43
N HIS A 163 -3.63 -3.53 -21.35
CA HIS A 163 -2.84 -3.26 -20.14
C HIS A 163 -3.74 -2.71 -19.02
N LYS A 164 -4.68 -1.82 -19.33
CA LYS A 164 -5.67 -1.35 -18.35
C LYS A 164 -6.48 -2.50 -17.78
N MET A 165 -6.86 -3.48 -18.59
CA MET A 165 -7.57 -4.70 -18.16
C MET A 165 -6.69 -5.57 -17.25
N HIS A 166 -5.41 -5.72 -17.59
CA HIS A 166 -4.47 -6.43 -16.75
C HIS A 166 -4.33 -5.75 -15.37
N TYR A 167 -4.13 -4.42 -15.34
CA TYR A 167 -4.07 -3.64 -14.10
C TYR A 167 -5.38 -3.65 -13.31
N LEU A 168 -6.53 -3.66 -14.01
CA LEU A 168 -7.83 -3.76 -13.37
C LEU A 168 -7.97 -5.11 -12.65
N LYS A 169 -7.63 -6.22 -13.31
CA LYS A 169 -7.68 -7.56 -12.70
C LYS A 169 -6.67 -7.75 -11.57
N SER A 170 -5.46 -7.18 -11.69
CA SER A 170 -4.46 -7.28 -10.62
C SER A 170 -4.73 -6.35 -9.44
N GLY A 171 -5.44 -5.24 -9.67
CA GLY A 171 -5.83 -4.27 -8.66
C GLY A 171 -7.11 -4.62 -7.90
N VAL A 172 -7.80 -5.70 -8.23
CA VAL A 172 -8.98 -6.17 -7.47
C VAL A 172 -8.72 -7.53 -6.83
N CYS A 173 -9.26 -7.73 -5.64
CA CYS A 173 -9.20 -8.98 -4.90
C CYS A 173 -10.55 -9.26 -4.20
N GLY A 174 -10.67 -10.44 -3.56
CA GLY A 174 -11.88 -10.80 -2.81
C GLY A 174 -13.16 -10.69 -3.62
N THR A 175 -14.18 -10.03 -3.05
CA THR A 175 -15.50 -9.89 -3.68
C THR A 175 -15.49 -9.03 -4.94
N ALA A 176 -14.57 -8.06 -5.04
CA ALA A 176 -14.41 -7.26 -6.25
C ALA A 176 -13.84 -8.07 -7.42
N ALA A 177 -12.92 -9.00 -7.15
CA ALA A 177 -12.37 -9.88 -8.19
C ALA A 177 -13.42 -10.82 -8.78
N GLU A 178 -14.37 -11.31 -7.97
CA GLU A 178 -15.46 -12.17 -8.44
C GLU A 178 -16.38 -11.45 -9.46
N VAL A 179 -16.57 -10.13 -9.34
CA VAL A 179 -17.40 -9.33 -10.26
C VAL A 179 -16.85 -9.37 -11.69
N ILE A 180 -15.53 -9.32 -11.85
CA ILE A 180 -14.87 -9.27 -13.16
C ILE A 180 -14.17 -10.57 -13.56
N LYS A 181 -14.39 -11.64 -12.80
CA LYS A 181 -13.70 -12.93 -12.99
C LYS A 181 -13.94 -13.54 -14.36
N SER A 182 -15.17 -13.46 -14.85
CA SER A 182 -15.62 -14.01 -16.14
C SER A 182 -15.03 -13.30 -17.36
N PHE A 183 -14.50 -12.08 -17.19
CA PHE A 183 -13.90 -11.34 -18.28
C PHE A 183 -12.44 -11.80 -18.50
N SER A 184 -12.15 -12.25 -19.72
CA SER A 184 -10.77 -12.55 -20.17
C SER A 184 -9.96 -11.27 -20.33
N ILE A 185 -8.65 -11.36 -20.10
CA ILE A 185 -7.71 -10.23 -20.27
C ILE A 185 -7.56 -9.95 -21.78
N THR A 186 -8.41 -9.06 -22.29
CA THR A 186 -8.44 -8.64 -23.69
C THR A 186 -8.76 -7.14 -23.75
N SER A 187 -8.39 -6.49 -24.85
CA SER A 187 -8.68 -5.07 -25.07
C SER A 187 -10.19 -4.78 -25.07
N ASP A 188 -10.96 -5.66 -25.70
CA ASP A 188 -12.41 -5.47 -25.92
C ASP A 188 -13.22 -5.58 -24.62
N ASN A 189 -12.75 -6.41 -23.68
CA ASN A 189 -13.44 -6.62 -22.41
C ASN A 189 -13.16 -5.54 -21.37
N TYR A 190 -12.17 -4.68 -21.58
CA TYR A 190 -11.75 -3.69 -20.57
C TYR A 190 -12.90 -2.79 -20.12
N GLN A 191 -13.57 -2.14 -21.08
CA GLN A 191 -14.61 -1.16 -20.77
C GLN A 191 -15.78 -1.82 -20.04
N ALA A 192 -16.22 -2.99 -20.51
CA ALA A 192 -17.30 -3.74 -19.88
C ALA A 192 -16.96 -4.18 -18.45
N ALA A 193 -15.72 -4.64 -18.20
CA ALA A 193 -15.28 -5.02 -16.86
C ALA A 193 -15.19 -3.81 -15.91
N TYR A 194 -14.69 -2.68 -16.40
CA TYR A 194 -14.64 -1.42 -15.65
C TYR A 194 -16.05 -0.93 -15.30
N ASP A 195 -16.97 -0.91 -16.27
CA ASP A 195 -18.34 -0.46 -16.08
C ASP A 195 -19.12 -1.35 -15.11
N GLU A 196 -18.89 -2.67 -15.11
CA GLU A 196 -19.55 -3.58 -14.14
C GLU A 196 -19.05 -3.34 -12.71
N LEU A 197 -17.76 -3.05 -12.50
CA LEU A 197 -17.25 -2.63 -11.19
C LEU A 197 -17.86 -1.30 -10.74
N VAL A 198 -17.91 -0.31 -11.62
CA VAL A 198 -18.54 0.99 -11.35
C VAL A 198 -20.01 0.81 -10.99
N LYS A 199 -20.76 0.04 -11.77
CA LYS A 199 -22.17 -0.25 -11.52
C LYS A 199 -22.40 -0.96 -10.18
N GLN A 200 -21.53 -1.89 -9.81
CA GLN A 200 -21.67 -2.67 -8.58
C GLN A 200 -21.29 -1.85 -7.33
N TYR A 201 -20.23 -1.02 -7.41
CA TYR A 201 -19.63 -0.37 -6.24
C TYR A 201 -19.80 1.15 -6.18
N GLU A 202 -20.10 1.83 -7.29
CA GLU A 202 -20.40 3.27 -7.29
C GLU A 202 -21.84 3.56 -6.80
N ASN A 203 -22.09 3.22 -5.55
CA ASN A 203 -23.32 3.54 -4.86
C ASN A 203 -23.07 4.56 -3.75
N LYS A 204 -23.04 5.85 -4.15
CA LYS A 204 -22.81 6.98 -3.24
C LYS A 204 -23.80 6.99 -2.07
N ALA A 205 -25.06 6.63 -2.31
CA ALA A 205 -26.07 6.57 -1.26
C ALA A 205 -25.75 5.49 -0.22
N LEU A 206 -25.32 4.31 -0.65
CA LEU A 206 -24.92 3.25 0.26
C LEU A 206 -23.66 3.61 1.04
N THR A 207 -22.64 4.20 0.41
CA THR A 207 -21.43 4.68 1.12
C THR A 207 -21.77 5.72 2.20
N ILE A 208 -22.66 6.67 1.90
CA ILE A 208 -23.16 7.62 2.90
C ILE A 208 -23.83 6.89 4.07
N GLN A 209 -24.72 5.93 3.78
CA GLN A 209 -25.41 5.15 4.82
C GLN A 209 -24.45 4.33 5.68
N VAL A 210 -23.38 3.78 5.09
CA VAL A 210 -22.35 3.02 5.81
C VAL A 210 -21.63 3.93 6.80
N HIS A 211 -21.17 5.11 6.38
CA HIS A 211 -20.53 6.06 7.30
C HIS A 211 -21.49 6.59 8.38
N ILE A 212 -22.75 6.88 8.06
CA ILE A 212 -23.76 7.27 9.06
C ILE A 212 -23.97 6.14 10.08
N ARG A 213 -24.12 4.89 9.62
CA ARG A 213 -24.27 3.73 10.50
C ARG A 213 -23.03 3.51 11.37
N ALA A 214 -21.83 3.72 10.83
CA ALA A 214 -20.59 3.65 11.59
C ALA A 214 -20.53 4.73 12.68
N LEU A 215 -20.94 5.97 12.39
CA LEU A 215 -21.04 7.02 13.41
C LEU A 215 -21.99 6.63 14.54
N LEU A 216 -23.18 6.12 14.21
CA LEU A 216 -24.15 5.66 15.21
C LEU A 216 -23.61 4.49 16.06
N ASN A 217 -22.88 3.57 15.41
CA ASN A 217 -22.27 2.39 16.04
C ASN A 217 -20.81 2.61 16.47
N SER A 218 -20.46 3.84 16.83
CA SER A 218 -19.10 4.17 17.27
C SER A 218 -18.65 3.33 18.48
N PRO A 219 -17.33 3.11 18.66
CA PRO A 219 -16.82 2.36 19.79
C PRO A 219 -17.07 3.11 21.10
N LYS A 220 -17.69 2.43 22.08
CA LYS A 220 -17.90 2.98 23.42
C LYS A 220 -16.60 3.03 24.22
N VAL A 221 -16.42 4.11 24.96
CA VAL A 221 -15.37 4.28 25.96
C VAL A 221 -15.93 3.81 27.30
N HIS A 222 -15.35 2.74 27.84
CA HIS A 222 -15.72 2.18 29.13
C HIS A 222 -14.77 2.64 30.22
N THR A 223 -13.48 2.73 29.88
CA THR A 223 -12.43 3.14 30.80
C THR A 223 -11.91 4.50 30.37
N ASN A 224 -11.73 5.41 31.33
CA ASN A 224 -11.17 6.74 31.13
C ASN A 224 -9.66 6.70 30.83
N CYS A 225 -9.26 6.06 29.73
CA CYS A 225 -7.88 5.93 29.29
C CYS A 225 -7.65 6.53 27.89
N ALA A 226 -6.41 6.95 27.63
CA ALA A 226 -6.04 7.57 26.34
C ALA A 226 -6.33 6.66 25.14
N ALA A 227 -6.15 5.34 25.27
CA ALA A 227 -6.28 4.41 24.16
C ALA A 227 -7.72 4.30 23.65
N GLU A 228 -8.70 4.15 24.54
CA GLU A 228 -10.12 4.06 24.17
C GLU A 228 -10.63 5.40 23.62
N LEU A 229 -10.28 6.52 24.27
CA LEU A 229 -10.64 7.86 23.79
C LEU A 229 -10.06 8.16 22.41
N LYS A 230 -8.80 7.76 22.14
CA LYS A 230 -8.19 7.86 20.81
C LYS A 230 -8.97 7.06 19.77
N LYS A 231 -9.36 5.83 20.11
CA LYS A 231 -10.10 4.95 19.20
C LYS A 231 -11.43 5.59 18.80
N LEU A 232 -12.21 6.08 19.77
CA LEU A 232 -13.45 6.80 19.50
C LEU A 232 -13.19 8.07 18.67
N HIS A 233 -12.25 8.91 19.09
CA HIS A 233 -11.95 10.17 18.41
C HIS A 233 -11.50 9.96 16.96
N TYR A 234 -10.61 9.00 16.69
CA TYR A 234 -10.16 8.69 15.34
C TYR A 234 -11.28 8.11 14.48
N HIS A 235 -12.01 7.12 15.01
CA HIS A 235 -13.14 6.48 14.32
C HIS A 235 -14.19 7.51 13.89
N PHE A 236 -14.63 8.34 14.83
CA PHE A 236 -15.67 9.33 14.58
C PHE A 236 -15.22 10.38 13.55
N ASN A 237 -14.02 10.92 13.70
CA ASN A 237 -13.49 11.95 12.78
C ASN A 237 -13.20 11.40 11.38
N SER A 238 -12.79 10.14 11.26
CA SER A 238 -12.59 9.50 9.96
C SER A 238 -13.88 9.52 9.15
N HIS A 239 -14.99 9.05 9.74
CA HIS A 239 -16.29 9.01 9.05
C HIS A 239 -16.89 10.40 8.79
N VAL A 240 -16.72 11.36 9.71
CA VAL A 240 -17.11 12.76 9.48
C VAL A 240 -16.37 13.34 8.27
N ARG A 241 -15.05 13.10 8.14
CA ARG A 241 -14.27 13.57 6.99
C ARG A 241 -14.71 12.90 5.69
N SER A 242 -14.99 11.60 5.70
CA SER A 242 -15.52 10.90 4.52
C SER A 242 -16.88 11.46 4.08
N LEU A 243 -17.77 11.78 5.03
CA LEU A 243 -19.07 12.41 4.71
C LEU A 243 -18.92 13.82 4.12
N ILE A 244 -17.96 14.61 4.60
CA ILE A 244 -17.61 15.91 4.00
C ILE A 244 -17.09 15.73 2.57
N ALA A 245 -16.22 14.74 2.33
CA ALA A 245 -15.72 14.42 0.99
C ALA A 245 -16.84 13.98 0.03
N LEU A 246 -17.86 13.28 0.56
CA LEU A 246 -19.10 12.92 -0.13
C LEU A 246 -20.10 14.09 -0.24
N LYS A 247 -19.67 15.32 0.04
CA LYS A 247 -20.45 16.56 -0.06
C LYS A 247 -21.71 16.57 0.80
N GLN A 248 -21.70 15.84 1.93
CA GLN A 248 -22.79 15.92 2.89
C GLN A 248 -22.70 17.20 3.72
N PRO A 249 -23.83 17.81 4.10
CA PRO A 249 -23.88 19.08 4.83
C PRO A 249 -23.60 18.91 6.32
N VAL A 250 -22.44 18.33 6.66
CA VAL A 250 -22.07 17.97 8.03
C VAL A 250 -21.94 19.20 8.95
N GLN A 251 -21.76 20.40 8.38
CA GLN A 251 -21.70 21.67 9.11
C GLN A 251 -23.00 22.02 9.82
N HIS A 252 -24.11 21.35 9.49
CA HIS A 252 -25.41 21.56 10.13
C HIS A 252 -25.79 20.42 11.08
N TRP A 253 -24.87 19.49 11.35
CA TRP A 253 -25.15 18.27 12.12
C TRP A 253 -24.61 18.32 13.55
N ASP A 254 -24.18 19.48 14.04
CA ASP A 254 -23.59 19.66 15.38
C ASP A 254 -24.42 18.98 16.48
N ALA A 255 -25.75 19.15 16.44
CA ALA A 255 -26.66 18.55 17.42
C ALA A 255 -26.55 17.03 17.48
N TRP A 256 -26.52 16.40 16.32
CA TRP A 256 -26.48 14.95 16.21
C TRP A 256 -25.09 14.44 16.54
N LEU A 257 -24.04 15.06 15.97
CA LEU A 257 -22.67 14.61 16.16
C LEU A 257 -22.23 14.74 17.61
N THR A 258 -22.45 15.90 18.23
CA THR A 258 -22.14 16.12 19.66
C THR A 258 -22.90 15.14 20.54
N THR A 259 -24.20 14.93 20.27
CA THR A 259 -25.01 13.99 21.07
C THR A 259 -24.50 12.56 20.95
N ILE A 260 -24.21 12.09 19.72
CA ILE A 260 -23.72 10.72 19.49
C ILE A 260 -22.38 10.53 20.20
N VAL A 261 -21.43 11.47 20.05
CA VAL A 261 -20.14 11.38 20.75
C VAL A 261 -20.34 11.28 22.25
N CYS A 262 -21.17 12.15 22.84
CA CYS A 262 -21.47 12.11 24.27
C CYS A 262 -22.05 10.76 24.73
N CYS A 263 -22.90 10.12 23.93
CA CYS A 263 -23.46 8.80 24.23
C CYS A 263 -22.43 7.66 24.21
N HIS A 264 -21.26 7.88 23.61
CA HIS A 264 -20.17 6.90 23.52
C HIS A 264 -19.00 7.19 24.46
N LEU A 265 -19.07 8.28 25.24
CA LEU A 265 -18.08 8.61 26.28
C LEU A 265 -18.40 7.90 27.60
N ASP A 266 -17.36 7.68 28.41
CA ASP A 266 -17.53 7.25 29.79
C ASP A 266 -18.18 8.37 30.64
N PRO A 267 -18.90 8.03 31.72
CA PRO A 267 -19.59 9.02 32.54
C PRO A 267 -18.69 10.13 33.11
N THR A 268 -17.43 9.83 33.38
CA THR A 268 -16.47 10.80 33.93
C THR A 268 -16.11 11.84 32.88
N THR A 269 -15.69 11.37 31.69
CA THR A 269 -15.35 12.26 30.58
C THR A 269 -16.54 13.08 30.10
N ALA A 270 -17.74 12.48 30.05
CA ALA A 270 -18.97 13.19 29.70
C ALA A 270 -19.33 14.27 30.74
N GLY A 271 -19.16 13.98 32.04
CA GLY A 271 -19.37 14.95 33.11
C GLY A 271 -18.41 16.12 33.03
N GLU A 272 -17.12 15.86 32.80
CA GLU A 272 -16.10 16.92 32.63
C GLU A 272 -16.36 17.79 31.41
N TRP A 273 -16.79 17.19 30.29
CA TRP A 273 -17.22 17.94 29.12
C TRP A 273 -18.37 18.89 29.45
N GLN A 274 -19.36 18.42 30.22
CA GLN A 274 -20.50 19.23 30.61
C GLN A 274 -20.12 20.38 31.55
N LEU A 275 -19.13 20.19 32.42
CA LEU A 275 -18.62 21.24 33.31
C LEU A 275 -17.92 22.39 32.56
N LEU A 276 -17.36 22.11 31.38
CA LEU A 276 -16.73 23.12 30.53
C LEU A 276 -17.75 23.97 29.75
N GLN A 277 -19.03 23.58 29.72
CA GLN A 277 -20.06 24.33 29.02
C GLN A 277 -20.50 25.55 29.82
N THR A 278 -20.24 26.74 29.27
CA THR A 278 -20.63 28.02 29.88
C THR A 278 -22.07 28.42 29.50
N SER A 279 -22.57 27.92 28.38
CA SER A 279 -23.91 28.21 27.84
C SER A 279 -24.83 27.00 27.96
N LYS A 280 -26.15 27.25 27.98
CA LYS A 280 -27.18 26.21 27.82
C LYS A 280 -27.49 25.92 26.35
N GLU A 281 -26.85 26.63 25.43
CA GLU A 281 -26.91 26.34 24.01
C GLU A 281 -26.09 25.10 23.66
N LEU A 282 -26.49 24.43 22.59
CA LEU A 282 -25.79 23.25 22.10
C LEU A 282 -24.40 23.67 21.57
N PRO A 283 -23.32 23.03 22.03
CA PRO A 283 -21.97 23.33 21.55
C PRO A 283 -21.74 22.77 20.14
N ALA A 284 -20.83 23.41 19.40
CA ALA A 284 -20.44 22.95 18.09
C ALA A 284 -19.68 21.62 18.20
N PHE A 285 -19.77 20.78 17.17
CA PHE A 285 -19.03 19.52 17.11
C PHE A 285 -17.51 19.73 17.23
N LYS A 286 -17.02 20.85 16.70
CA LYS A 286 -15.61 21.24 16.79
C LYS A 286 -15.13 21.45 18.23
N ASP A 287 -16.02 21.88 19.12
CA ASP A 287 -15.67 22.15 20.52
C ASP A 287 -15.43 20.83 21.26
N ILE A 288 -16.31 19.84 21.06
CA ILE A 288 -16.13 18.51 21.65
C ILE A 288 -14.94 17.77 21.03
N GLU A 289 -14.69 17.95 19.74
CA GLU A 289 -13.49 17.45 19.08
C GLU A 289 -12.22 18.00 19.76
N SER A 290 -12.16 19.32 19.97
CA SER A 290 -11.03 19.97 20.65
C SER A 290 -10.84 19.50 22.09
N PHE A 291 -11.94 19.34 22.83
CA PHE A 291 -11.91 18.80 24.18
C PHE A 291 -11.34 17.37 24.22
N LEU A 292 -11.82 16.49 23.34
CA LEU A 292 -11.32 15.11 23.29
C LEU A 292 -9.84 15.06 22.93
N SER A 293 -9.37 15.85 21.97
CA SER A 293 -7.94 15.93 21.63
C SER A 293 -7.10 16.39 22.82
N LYS A 294 -7.54 17.42 23.57
CA LYS A 294 -6.85 17.90 24.77
C LYS A 294 -6.82 16.86 25.88
N ARG A 295 -7.93 16.17 26.11
CA ARG A 295 -8.05 15.14 27.14
C ARG A 295 -7.17 13.93 26.83
N ILE A 296 -7.13 13.50 25.57
CA ILE A 296 -6.23 12.45 25.09
C ILE A 296 -4.77 12.84 25.38
N ALA A 297 -4.37 14.06 25.02
CA ALA A 297 -3.01 14.55 25.28
C ALA A 297 -2.68 14.61 26.78
N ALA A 298 -3.63 15.01 27.63
CA ALA A 298 -3.46 15.04 29.08
C ALA A 298 -3.23 13.63 29.66
N TYR A 299 -3.99 12.62 29.21
CA TYR A 299 -3.79 11.24 29.64
C TYR A 299 -2.46 10.67 29.15
N GLU A 300 -2.04 11.00 27.94
CA GLU A 300 -0.71 10.60 27.45
C GLU A 300 0.41 11.21 28.27
N PHE A 301 0.31 12.50 28.59
CA PHE A 301 1.28 13.19 29.43
C PHE A 301 1.34 12.58 30.84
N GLY A 302 0.18 12.34 31.47
CA GLY A 302 0.09 11.70 32.77
C GLY A 302 0.69 10.28 32.77
N TYR A 303 0.47 9.52 31.70
CA TYR A 303 1.07 8.20 31.53
C TYR A 303 2.60 8.26 31.38
N ILE A 304 3.12 9.22 30.62
CA ILE A 304 4.57 9.46 30.47
C ILE A 304 5.19 9.84 31.83
N SER A 305 4.57 10.77 32.56
CA SER A 305 5.04 11.21 33.88
C SER A 305 5.03 10.06 34.90
N SER A 306 4.02 9.19 34.89
CA SER A 306 3.95 8.04 35.80
C SER A 306 5.02 6.97 35.53
N LYS A 307 5.47 6.83 34.27
CA LYS A 307 6.55 5.90 33.91
C LYS A 307 7.93 6.40 34.34
N SER A 308 8.15 7.71 34.44
CA SER A 308 9.39 8.27 34.98
C SER A 308 9.56 7.97 36.47
N ASP A 309 8.47 7.90 37.23
CA ASP A 309 8.51 7.69 38.69
C ASP A 309 8.74 6.22 39.08
N THR A 310 8.49 5.24 38.20
CA THR A 310 8.65 3.82 38.52
C THR A 310 10.12 3.33 38.47
N LYS A 311 11.09 4.19 38.10
CA LYS A 311 12.52 3.82 38.05
C LYS A 311 13.33 4.14 39.30
N GLN A 312 12.71 4.65 40.39
CA GLN A 312 13.41 4.94 41.64
C GLN A 312 12.74 4.37 42.89
N THR A 313 12.53 3.04 42.95
CA THR A 313 12.39 2.36 44.26
C THR A 313 12.81 0.89 44.18
N THR A 314 14.10 0.65 43.94
CA THR A 314 14.78 -0.58 44.39
C THR A 314 16.03 -0.20 45.18
N GLY A 315 15.80 0.38 46.36
CA GLY A 315 16.80 0.67 47.37
C GLY A 315 16.49 -0.09 48.65
N LYS A 316 17.26 -1.15 48.88
CA LYS A 316 17.35 -2.02 50.08
C LYS A 316 16.67 -1.53 51.36
N SER A 317 15.78 -2.35 51.92
CA SER A 317 15.62 -2.49 53.36
C SER A 317 15.34 -3.96 53.70
N GLN A 318 16.40 -4.72 53.98
CA GLN A 318 16.32 -5.97 54.73
C GLN A 318 16.73 -5.65 56.16
N TYR A 319 15.76 -5.26 56.99
CA TYR A 319 15.87 -5.40 58.44
C TYR A 319 15.08 -6.65 58.84
N GLY A 320 15.79 -7.59 59.47
CA GLY A 320 15.24 -8.86 59.89
C GLY A 320 14.13 -8.73 60.93
N THR A 321 13.18 -9.65 60.89
CA THR A 321 12.32 -9.93 62.03
C THR A 321 12.05 -11.43 62.10
N LYS A 322 12.34 -11.97 63.28
CA LYS A 322 12.28 -13.38 63.65
C LYS A 322 10.86 -13.91 63.48
N LYS A 323 10.75 -15.14 62.94
CA LYS A 323 9.53 -15.94 63.00
C LYS A 323 9.15 -16.15 64.46
N HIS A 324 7.97 -15.68 64.84
CA HIS A 324 7.22 -16.25 65.96
C HIS A 324 6.01 -16.97 65.41
N ASP A 325 6.00 -18.27 65.68
CA ASP A 325 4.95 -19.23 65.42
C ASP A 325 3.80 -18.96 66.41
N VAL A 326 2.57 -18.74 65.91
CA VAL A 326 1.37 -18.79 66.75
C VAL A 326 0.36 -19.69 66.06
N LYS A 327 0.24 -20.88 66.64
CA LYS A 327 -0.79 -21.88 66.38
C LYS A 327 -2.18 -21.29 66.60
N ALA A 328 -3.10 -21.73 65.75
CA ALA A 328 -4.54 -21.59 65.88
C ALA A 328 -5.07 -21.97 67.28
N PHE A 329 -6.11 -21.26 67.73
CA PHE A 329 -7.16 -21.84 68.55
C PHE A 329 -8.52 -21.27 68.15
N PHE A 330 -9.44 -22.19 67.88
CA PHE A 330 -10.89 -22.01 67.77
C PHE A 330 -11.48 -21.44 69.07
N CYS A 331 -12.47 -20.57 68.93
CA CYS A 331 -13.83 -20.73 69.49
C CYS A 331 -14.78 -19.83 68.69
#